data_AF-W2M1S1-F1
#
_entry.id   AF-W2M1S1-F1
#
_cell.length_a   1.000
_cell.length_b   1.000
_cell.length_c   1.000
_cell.angle_alpha   90.00
_cell.angle_beta   90.00
_cell.angle_gamma   90.00
#
_symmetry.space_group_name_H-M   'P 1'
#
loop_
_entity.id
_entity.type
_entity.pdbx_description
1 polymer ?
#
loop_
_entity_poly.entity_id
_entity_poly.type
_entity_poly.pdbx_seq_one_letter_code
_entity_poly.pdbx_strand_id
1 'polypeptide(L)' 'MRKAATAGSDCSYKCPNDVDIPTCGSDGHTYPSFCKLNLTACETNTNITMVHDGPCGTISETSPPGT' A
#
# COMPACT_ATOMS: atom_id res chain seq x y z
N MET A 1 27.72 14.20 -10.77
CA MET A 1 26.40 14.85 -10.83
C MET A 1 25.52 14.04 -11.77
N ARG A 2 24.43 13.36 -11.40
CA ARG A 2 23.51 13.44 -10.26
C ARG A 2 23.15 11.99 -9.87
N LYS A 3 23.12 11.68 -8.57
CA LYS A 3 22.68 10.37 -8.09
C LYS A 3 21.20 10.26 -8.47
N ALA A 4 20.86 9.34 -9.37
CA ALA A 4 19.48 9.09 -9.75
C ALA A 4 18.71 8.81 -8.47
N ALA A 5 17.68 9.62 -8.20
CA ALA A 5 16.67 9.22 -7.25
C ALA A 5 16.15 7.87 -7.75
N THR A 6 16.49 6.81 -7.04
CA THR A 6 16.02 5.44 -7.25
C THR A 6 14.52 5.42 -6.97
N ALA A 7 13.73 5.96 -7.90
CA ALA A 7 12.34 5.63 -8.07
C ALA A 7 12.30 4.31 -8.84
N GLY A 8 11.65 3.30 -8.25
CA GLY A 8 11.75 1.88 -8.63
C GLY A 8 11.73 1.62 -10.12
N SER A 9 12.84 1.14 -10.67
CA SER A 9 12.94 0.72 -12.07
C SER A 9 12.86 -0.80 -12.22
N ASP A 10 12.65 -1.54 -11.13
CA ASP A 10 12.16 -2.91 -11.19
C ASP A 10 11.05 -3.07 -10.14
N CYS A 11 9.81 -3.16 -10.63
CA CYS A 11 8.66 -3.55 -9.81
C CYS A 11 8.56 -5.07 -9.75
N SER A 12 9.71 -5.77 -9.70
CA SER A 12 9.80 -7.22 -9.91
C SER A 12 10.16 -7.95 -8.62
N TYR A 13 9.46 -7.63 -7.54
CA TYR A 13 9.57 -8.37 -6.28
C TYR A 13 8.32 -9.21 -6.02
N LYS A 14 8.52 -10.41 -5.47
CA LYS A 14 7.44 -11.33 -5.11
C LYS A 14 6.98 -11.01 -3.69
N CYS A 15 5.68 -10.81 -3.52
CA CYS A 15 5.11 -10.70 -2.19
C CYS A 15 5.02 -12.08 -1.52
N PRO A 16 5.52 -12.25 -0.29
CA PRO A 16 5.25 -13.45 0.50
C PRO A 16 3.75 -13.55 0.80
N ASN A 17 3.25 -14.77 0.89
CA ASN A 17 1.83 -15.06 1.16
C ASN A 17 1.52 -15.17 2.66
N ASP A 18 2.53 -15.08 3.52
CA ASP A 18 2.38 -15.31 4.96
C ASP A 18 1.63 -14.19 5.70
N VAL A 19 1.49 -13.00 5.10
CA VAL A 19 0.84 -11.84 5.72
C VAL A 19 -0.07 -11.12 4.73
N ASP A 20 -1.28 -11.65 4.55
CA ASP A 20 -2.38 -11.02 3.80
C ASP A 20 -3.22 -10.15 4.75
N ILE A 21 -2.58 -9.19 5.42
CA ILE A 21 -3.30 -8.17 6.19
C ILE A 21 -3.79 -7.12 5.20
N PRO A 22 -5.12 -6.97 4.99
CA PRO A 22 -5.64 -5.97 4.09
C PRO A 22 -5.15 -4.58 4.51
N THR A 23 -4.94 -3.70 3.54
CA THR A 23 -4.35 -2.38 3.78
C THR A 23 -5.13 -1.34 2.99
N CYS A 24 -5.47 -0.24 3.63
CA CYS A 24 -6.11 0.87 2.96
C CYS A 24 -5.04 1.78 2.34
N GLY A 25 -5.10 1.96 1.02
CA GLY A 25 -4.26 2.89 0.28
C GLY A 25 -4.76 4.33 0.36
N SER A 26 -3.86 5.28 0.13
CA SER A 26 -4.14 6.72 0.06
C SER A 26 -5.04 7.12 -1.11
N ASP A 27 -5.19 6.22 -2.07
CA ASP A 27 -6.10 6.32 -3.20
C ASP A 27 -7.52 5.82 -2.87
N GLY A 28 -7.76 5.35 -1.62
CA GLY A 28 -9.05 4.82 -1.17
C GLY A 28 -9.32 3.39 -1.59
N HIS A 29 -8.33 2.68 -2.17
CA HIS A 29 -8.46 1.27 -2.49
C HIS A 29 -7.92 0.37 -1.38
N THR A 30 -8.63 -0.74 -1.15
CA THR A 30 -8.13 -1.81 -0.29
C THR A 30 -7.20 -2.71 -1.07
N TYR A 31 -5.98 -2.86 -0.58
CA TYR A 31 -5.00 -3.81 -1.08
C TYR A 31 -4.94 -5.05 -0.18
N PRO A 32 -4.72 -6.25 -0.73
CA PRO A 32 -4.67 -7.48 0.06
C PRO A 32 -3.48 -7.55 1.01
N SER A 33 -2.40 -6.80 0.73
CA SER A 33 -1.33 -6.55 1.71
C SER A 33 -0.53 -5.29 1.35
N PHE A 34 0.25 -4.79 2.31
CA PHE A 34 1.20 -3.68 2.09
C PHE A 34 2.18 -3.96 0.95
N CYS A 35 2.59 -5.21 0.77
CA CYS A 35 3.46 -5.59 -0.34
C CYS A 35 2.74 -5.46 -1.68
N LYS A 36 1.49 -5.93 -1.77
CA LYS A 36 0.69 -5.77 -2.99
C LYS A 36 0.38 -4.29 -3.27
N LEU A 37 0.16 -3.47 -2.24
CA LEU A 37 0.01 -2.02 -2.37
C LEU A 37 1.24 -1.38 -3.02
N ASN A 38 2.44 -1.63 -2.48
CA ASN A 38 3.66 -1.07 -3.06
C ASN A 38 3.94 -1.65 -4.46
N LEU A 39 3.56 -2.90 -4.72
CA LEU A 39 3.79 -3.53 -6.00
C LEU A 39 2.93 -2.83 -7.04
N THR A 40 1.63 -2.68 -6.75
CA THR A 40 0.72 -1.91 -7.60
C THR A 40 1.22 -0.48 -7.77
N ALA A 41 1.58 0.23 -6.70
CA ALA A 41 2.12 1.59 -6.78
C ALA A 41 3.31 1.70 -7.74
N CYS A 42 4.21 0.72 -7.69
CA CYS A 42 5.34 0.62 -8.58
C CYS A 42 4.89 0.31 -10.02
N GLU A 43 4.08 -0.73 -10.23
CA GLU A 43 3.61 -1.19 -11.55
C GLU A 43 2.81 -0.12 -12.29
N THR A 44 1.91 0.57 -11.60
CA THR A 44 1.07 1.64 -12.17
C THR A 44 1.78 2.99 -12.20
N ASN A 45 3.02 3.08 -11.71
CA ASN A 45 3.77 4.34 -11.58
C ASN A 45 2.97 5.40 -10.80
N THR A 46 2.17 4.98 -9.82
CA THR A 46 1.37 5.86 -8.97
C THR A 46 1.92 5.87 -7.56
N ASN A 47 1.91 7.04 -6.92
CA ASN A 47 2.32 7.15 -5.53
C ASN A 47 1.15 6.78 -4.60
N ILE A 48 1.02 5.50 -4.28
CA ILE A 48 0.05 5.00 -3.29
C ILE A 48 0.79 4.74 -1.99
N THR A 49 0.30 5.32 -0.90
CA THR A 49 0.84 5.11 0.45
C THR A 49 -0.19 4.40 1.31
N MET A 50 0.25 3.56 2.25
CA MET A 50 -0.64 2.99 3.27
C MET A 50 -1.17 4.10 4.18
N VAL A 51 -2.49 4.11 4.40
CA VAL A 51 -3.17 4.97 5.37
C VAL A 51 -3.32 4.24 6.70
N HIS A 52 -3.86 3.03 6.66
CA HIS A 52 -4.05 2.19 7.84
C HIS A 52 -4.05 0.69 7.46
N ASP A 53 -3.82 -0.17 8.45
CA ASP A 53 -4.10 -1.60 8.33
C ASP A 53 -5.62 -1.85 8.36
N GLY A 54 -6.09 -2.79 7.57
CA GLY A 54 -7.50 -3.05 7.30
C GLY A 54 -8.01 -2.49 5.96
N PRO A 55 -9.20 -2.90 5.52
CA PRO A 55 -9.84 -2.42 4.30
C PRO A 55 -10.31 -0.96 4.41
N CYS A 56 -10.19 -0.21 3.30
CA CYS A 56 -10.84 1.09 3.15
C CYS A 56 -12.37 0.93 3.20
N GLY A 57 -13.05 1.84 3.90
CA GLY A 57 -14.52 1.89 3.91
C GLY A 57 -15.21 0.98 4.92
N THR A 58 -14.49 0.15 5.68
CA THR A 58 -15.04 -0.43 6.92
C THR A 58 -15.00 0.63 8.02
N ILE A 59 -15.85 1.64 7.88
CA ILE A 59 -16.32 2.46 9.01
C ILE A 59 -17.26 1.59 9.85
N SER A 60 -16.70 0.55 10.45
CA SER A 60 -17.27 -0.20 11.56
C SER A 60 -16.10 -0.80 12.33
N GLU A 61 -15.67 -0.08 13.36
CA GLU A 61 -14.98 -0.59 14.55
C GLU A 61 -13.62 -1.27 14.36
N THR A 62 -12.53 -0.51 14.22
CA THR A 62 -11.35 -0.54 15.14
C THR A 62 -10.41 0.64 14.83
N SER A 63 -10.98 1.84 14.68
CA SER A 63 -10.26 3.07 14.98
C SER A 63 -11.31 3.99 15.56
N PRO A 64 -11.35 4.16 16.88
CA PRO A 64 -12.34 5.03 17.49
C PRO A 64 -12.21 6.43 16.88
N PRO A 65 -13.34 7.10 16.57
CA PRO A 65 -13.28 8.51 16.27
C PRO A 65 -12.95 9.21 17.60
N GLY A 66 -11.81 9.91 17.65
CA GLY A 66 -11.51 10.86 18.72
C GLY A 66 -10.22 10.55 19.48
N THR A 67 -9.16 11.30 19.18
CA THR A 67 -8.93 12.61 19.81
C THR A 67 -8.00 13.42 18.90
#